data_AF-A0A378WS07-F1
#
_entry.id   AF-A0A378WS07-F1
#
_cell.length_a   1.000
_cell.length_b   1.000
_cell.length_c   1.000
_cell.angle_alpha   90.00
_cell.angle_beta   90.00
_cell.angle_gamma   90.00
#
_symmetry.space_group_name_H-M   'P 1'
#
loop_
_entity.id
_entity.type
_entity.pdbx_description
1 polymer ?
#
loop_
_entity_poly.entity_id
_entity_poly.type
_entity_poly.pdbx_seq_one_letter_code
_entity_poly.pdbx_strand_id
1 'polypeptide(L)'
;MPDRLTEDRPAADRAAELEREQSYLTLLYQRLDGMREYAQRRLRTVLLETGGTPQARSERESFTQLYSEDLAKYDAAENGLCFGRIDLSAGNTEDTGDASAEGEYRYIGRLGILDEDDDYNTLLLDWRAPLARPFYLATTAAPTA
;
A
#
# COMPACT_ATOMS: atom_id res chain seq x y z
N MET A 1 -17.86 6.10 -35.25
CA MET A 1 -17.89 5.29 -34.03
C MET A 1 -17.85 6.26 -32.87
N PRO A 2 -18.98 6.55 -32.18
CA PRO A 2 -18.92 7.40 -30.99
C PRO A 2 -18.20 6.64 -29.87
N ASP A 3 -17.31 7.34 -29.20
CA ASP A 3 -16.45 6.88 -28.13
C ASP A 3 -17.31 6.51 -26.90
N ARG A 4 -17.32 5.23 -26.51
CA ARG A 4 -18.06 4.72 -25.33
C ARG A 4 -17.40 5.10 -24.01
N LEU A 5 -16.25 5.77 -24.01
CA LEU A 5 -15.46 6.03 -22.81
C LEU A 5 -15.97 7.23 -21.98
N THR A 6 -17.00 7.94 -22.42
CA THR A 6 -17.57 9.09 -21.70
C THR A 6 -19.08 8.98 -21.49
N GLU A 7 -19.56 7.83 -21.01
CA GLU A 7 -20.88 7.83 -20.37
C GLU A 7 -20.74 8.59 -19.05
N ASP A 8 -21.35 9.78 -18.97
CA ASP A 8 -21.40 10.58 -17.75
C ASP A 8 -22.16 9.78 -16.68
N ARG A 9 -21.40 9.10 -15.82
CA ARG A 9 -21.94 8.31 -14.70
C ARG A 9 -22.82 9.22 -13.87
N PRO A 10 -24.07 8.84 -13.56
CA PRO A 10 -25.00 9.73 -12.87
C PRO A 10 -24.38 10.18 -11.54
N ALA A 11 -24.59 11.44 -11.17
CA ALA A 11 -23.90 12.07 -10.03
C ALA A 11 -24.06 11.31 -8.70
N ALA A 12 -25.17 10.57 -8.52
CA ALA A 12 -25.40 9.71 -7.37
C ALA A 12 -24.43 8.50 -7.31
N ASP A 13 -24.11 7.89 -8.46
CA ASP A 13 -23.14 6.79 -8.54
C ASP A 13 -21.73 7.29 -8.22
N ARG A 14 -21.38 8.50 -8.72
CA ARG A 14 -20.10 9.14 -8.41
C ARG A 14 -19.97 9.47 -6.92
N ALA A 15 -21.03 9.95 -6.26
CA ALA A 15 -21.02 10.21 -4.83
C ALA A 15 -20.81 8.94 -4.00
N ALA A 16 -21.50 7.85 -4.36
CA ALA A 16 -21.34 6.56 -3.69
C ALA A 16 -19.97 5.90 -3.96
N GLU A 17 -19.37 6.14 -5.12
CA GLU A 17 -18.00 5.72 -5.43
C GLU A 17 -16.99 6.53 -4.60
N LEU A 18 -17.13 7.85 -4.53
CA LEU A 18 -16.28 8.70 -3.70
C LEU A 18 -16.35 8.30 -2.21
N GLU A 19 -17.54 8.00 -1.68
CA GLU A 19 -17.67 7.59 -0.27
C GLU A 19 -16.94 6.27 0.00
N ARG A 20 -17.03 5.30 -0.92
CA ARG A 20 -16.28 4.03 -0.84
C ARG A 20 -14.78 4.26 -0.89
N GLU A 21 -14.31 5.09 -1.82
CA GLU A 21 -12.89 5.45 -1.94
C GLU A 21 -12.39 6.17 -0.69
N GLN A 22 -13.15 7.10 -0.13
CA GLN A 22 -12.77 7.78 1.11
C GLN A 22 -12.71 6.84 2.31
N SER A 23 -13.63 5.88 2.39
CA SER A 23 -13.62 4.87 3.44
C SER A 23 -12.38 3.97 3.31
N TYR A 24 -12.02 3.59 2.09
CA TYR A 24 -10.82 2.80 1.82
C TYR A 24 -9.53 3.56 2.11
N LEU A 25 -9.43 4.82 1.68
CA LEU A 25 -8.28 5.67 2.02
C LEU A 25 -8.14 5.83 3.53
N THR A 26 -9.26 5.99 4.25
CA THR A 26 -9.25 6.08 5.71
C THR A 26 -8.63 4.83 6.34
N LEU A 27 -8.98 3.64 5.85
CA LEU A 27 -8.37 2.38 6.28
C LEU A 27 -6.85 2.36 6.02
N LEU A 28 -6.41 2.78 4.83
CA LEU A 28 -4.98 2.82 4.50
C LEU A 28 -4.19 3.76 5.42
N TYR A 29 -4.74 4.94 5.72
CA TYR A 29 -4.09 5.89 6.63
C TYR A 29 -4.08 5.36 8.07
N GLN A 30 -5.15 4.73 8.53
CA GLN A 30 -5.16 4.07 9.86
C GLN A 30 -4.08 2.99 9.95
N ARG A 31 -3.86 2.23 8.86
CA ARG A 31 -2.82 1.21 8.83
C ARG A 31 -1.42 1.82 8.83
N LEU A 32 -1.20 2.90 8.08
CA LEU A 32 0.06 3.67 8.10
C LEU A 32 0.36 4.21 9.51
N ASP A 33 -0.64 4.76 10.18
CA ASP A 33 -0.50 5.26 11.56
C ASP A 33 -0.15 4.12 12.52
N GLY A 34 -0.80 2.96 12.38
CA GLY A 34 -0.46 1.77 13.17
C GLY A 34 0.99 1.32 12.98
N MET A 35 1.49 1.31 11.73
CA MET A 35 2.89 0.98 11.42
C MET A 35 3.86 1.99 12.04
N ARG A 36 3.54 3.30 11.94
CA ARG A 36 4.32 4.38 12.55
C ARG A 36 4.37 4.23 14.07
N GLU A 37 3.23 4.02 14.72
CA GLU A 37 3.19 3.81 16.17
C GLU A 37 4.00 2.58 16.60
N TYR A 38 3.90 1.48 15.84
CA TYR A 38 4.66 0.27 16.11
C TYR A 38 6.17 0.55 16.05
N ALA A 39 6.66 1.17 14.96
CA ALA A 39 8.06 1.51 14.80
C ALA A 39 8.55 2.48 15.89
N GLN A 40 7.74 3.49 16.26
CA GLN A 40 8.05 4.41 17.36
C GLN A 40 8.17 3.69 18.71
N ARG A 41 7.23 2.79 19.03
CA ARG A 41 7.27 1.99 20.26
C ARG A 41 8.52 1.11 20.31
N ARG A 42 8.83 0.41 19.21
CA ARG A 42 10.01 -0.44 19.11
C ARG A 42 11.31 0.35 19.24
N LEU A 43 11.42 1.48 18.54
CA LEU A 43 12.57 2.38 18.65
C LEU A 43 12.76 2.87 20.09
N ARG A 44 11.69 3.30 20.75
CA ARG A 44 11.74 3.72 22.16
C ARG A 44 12.24 2.61 23.07
N THR A 45 11.79 1.38 22.89
CA THR A 45 12.25 0.23 23.67
C THR A 45 13.76 0.01 23.48
N VAL A 46 14.23 -0.03 22.23
CA VAL A 46 15.65 -0.21 21.89
C VAL A 46 16.52 0.91 22.48
N LEU A 47 16.06 2.15 22.46
CA LEU A 47 16.78 3.29 23.03
C LEU A 47 16.87 3.26 24.57
N LEU A 48 15.92 2.60 25.25
CA LEU A 48 15.94 2.44 26.70
C LEU A 48 16.81 1.27 27.17
N GLU A 49 17.25 0.39 26.26
CA GLU A 49 18.12 -0.75 26.60
C GLU A 49 19.55 -0.29 26.91
N THR A 50 19.99 -0.51 28.15
CA THR A 50 21.32 -0.12 28.65
C THR A 50 22.22 -1.32 28.94
N GLY A 51 23.53 -1.17 28.75
CA GLY A 51 24.53 -2.21 29.04
C GLY A 51 24.66 -3.26 27.94
N GLY A 52 25.26 -4.40 28.26
CA GLY A 52 25.39 -5.55 27.35
C GLY A 52 26.81 -5.79 26.79
N THR A 53 26.96 -6.92 26.11
CA THR A 53 28.17 -7.31 25.40
C THR A 53 28.43 -6.36 24.20
N PRO A 54 29.64 -6.36 23.59
CA PRO A 54 29.87 -5.66 22.33
C PRO A 54 28.85 -6.01 21.23
N GLN A 55 28.42 -7.27 21.16
CA GLN A 55 27.41 -7.77 20.24
C GLN A 55 26.05 -7.12 20.50
N ALA A 56 25.59 -7.09 21.75
CA ALA A 56 24.32 -6.45 22.11
C ALA A 56 24.29 -4.95 21.75
N ARG A 57 25.44 -4.26 21.86
CA ARG A 57 25.55 -2.86 21.42
C ARG A 57 25.40 -2.72 19.90
N SER A 58 26.04 -3.60 19.14
CA SER A 58 25.92 -3.62 17.68
C SER A 58 24.49 -3.91 17.22
N GLU A 59 23.82 -4.89 17.83
CA GLU A 59 22.42 -5.22 17.53
C GLU A 59 21.50 -4.03 17.81
N ARG A 60 21.68 -3.36 18.96
CA ARG A 60 20.93 -2.15 19.31
C ARG A 60 21.13 -1.02 18.30
N GLU A 61 22.35 -0.81 17.83
CA GLU A 61 22.64 0.18 16.79
C GLU A 61 21.92 -0.17 15.48
N SER A 62 21.97 -1.44 15.05
CA SER A 62 21.24 -1.90 13.87
C SER A 62 19.73 -1.73 13.99
N PHE A 63 19.13 -2.08 15.13
CA PHE A 63 17.70 -1.89 15.34
C PHE A 63 17.30 -0.41 15.44
N THR A 64 18.16 0.43 16.03
CA THR A 64 17.93 1.88 16.08
C THR A 64 17.90 2.45 14.66
N GLN A 65 18.85 2.05 13.81
CA GLN A 65 18.88 2.46 12.42
C GLN A 65 17.65 1.97 11.66
N LEU A 66 17.32 0.67 11.77
CA LEU A 66 16.16 0.06 11.12
C LEU A 66 14.86 0.83 11.40
N TYR A 67 14.52 1.03 12.67
CA TYR A 67 13.27 1.70 13.02
C TYR A 67 13.27 3.20 12.69
N SER A 68 14.45 3.84 12.66
CA SER A 68 14.56 5.23 12.22
C SER A 68 14.32 5.36 10.71
N GLU A 69 14.83 4.42 9.92
CA GLU A 69 14.61 4.36 8.47
C GLU A 69 13.15 4.04 8.14
N ASP A 70 12.52 3.12 8.87
CA ASP A 70 11.09 2.81 8.72
C ASP A 70 10.22 4.05 8.99
N LEU A 71 10.49 4.80 10.07
CA LEU A 71 9.76 6.03 10.36
C LEU A 71 9.92 7.08 9.27
N ALA A 72 11.16 7.30 8.81
CA ALA A 72 11.41 8.23 7.71
C ALA A 72 10.67 7.82 6.42
N LYS A 73 10.58 6.52 6.14
CA LYS A 73 9.83 5.97 5.01
C LYS A 73 8.32 6.22 5.16
N TYR A 74 7.76 6.00 6.34
CA TYR A 74 6.33 6.20 6.60
C TYR A 74 5.95 7.69 6.53
N ASP A 75 6.77 8.56 7.10
CA ASP A 75 6.56 10.02 7.04
C ASP A 75 6.65 10.56 5.61
N ALA A 76 7.56 10.02 4.80
CA ALA A 76 7.64 10.37 3.38
C ALA A 76 6.42 9.89 2.57
N ALA A 77 5.73 8.85 3.02
CA ALA A 77 4.55 8.29 2.37
C ALA A 77 3.23 8.96 2.80
N GLU A 78 3.21 9.73 3.88
CA GLU A 78 2.01 10.40 4.41
C GLU A 78 1.34 11.32 3.37
N ASN A 79 2.14 12.05 2.58
CA ASN A 79 1.60 12.92 1.55
C ASN A 79 1.44 12.17 0.23
N GLY A 80 0.19 11.87 -0.11
CA GLY A 80 -0.16 11.16 -1.34
C GLY A 80 0.19 9.67 -1.24
N LEU A 81 -0.23 9.04 -0.15
CA LEU A 81 -0.04 7.60 0.10
C LEU A 81 -0.54 6.74 -1.06
N CYS A 82 -1.76 7.01 -1.54
CA CYS A 82 -2.40 6.30 -2.64
C CYS A 82 -2.51 7.21 -3.88
N PHE A 83 -2.13 6.68 -5.04
CA PHE A 83 -2.22 7.37 -6.33
C PHE A 83 -3.52 7.08 -7.07
N GLY A 84 -4.04 5.85 -6.93
CA GLY A 84 -5.24 5.41 -7.61
C GLY A 84 -5.42 3.89 -7.57
N ARG A 85 -6.38 3.42 -8.37
CA ARG A 85 -6.83 2.03 -8.41
C ARG A 85 -6.80 1.51 -9.85
N ILE A 86 -6.47 0.23 -10.02
CA ILE A 86 -6.62 -0.51 -11.27
C ILE A 86 -7.73 -1.54 -11.09
N ASP A 87 -8.62 -1.61 -12.06
CA ASP A 87 -9.68 -2.60 -12.09
C ASP A 87 -9.27 -3.72 -13.06
N LEU A 88 -9.15 -4.95 -12.56
CA LEU A 88 -8.65 -6.13 -13.27
C LEU A 88 -9.78 -7.13 -13.45
N SER A 89 -10.00 -7.59 -14.68
CA SER A 89 -10.98 -8.65 -14.94
C SER A 89 -10.47 -10.01 -14.47
N ALA A 90 -11.40 -10.83 -13.98
CA ALA A 90 -11.16 -12.14 -13.34
C ALA A 90 -10.32 -13.17 -14.16
N GLY A 91 -10.06 -12.93 -15.45
CA GLY A 91 -9.26 -13.82 -16.31
C GLY A 91 -7.76 -13.48 -16.38
N ASN A 92 -7.30 -12.39 -15.75
CA ASN A 92 -5.91 -11.91 -15.83
C ASN A 92 -5.08 -12.20 -14.56
N THR A 93 -5.63 -12.96 -13.62
CA THR A 93 -5.03 -13.19 -12.29
C THR A 93 -4.10 -14.40 -12.26
N GLU A 94 -4.07 -15.22 -13.31
CA GLU A 94 -3.35 -16.51 -13.33
C GLU A 94 -1.81 -16.38 -13.21
N ASP A 95 -1.23 -15.23 -13.59
CA ASP A 95 0.23 -15.01 -13.60
C ASP A 95 0.80 -14.36 -12.33
N THR A 96 -0.04 -14.06 -11.34
CA THR A 96 0.37 -13.34 -10.13
C THR A 96 0.10 -14.22 -8.93
N GLY A 97 1.14 -14.87 -8.37
CA GLY A 97 1.05 -15.82 -7.25
C GLY A 97 0.59 -15.26 -5.90
N ASP A 98 -0.33 -14.29 -5.91
CA ASP A 98 -1.06 -13.75 -4.77
C ASP A 98 -2.53 -14.14 -4.95
N ALA A 99 -2.89 -15.29 -4.39
CA ALA A 99 -4.21 -15.91 -4.49
C ALA A 99 -5.27 -15.22 -3.62
N SER A 100 -4.87 -14.17 -2.89
CA SER A 100 -5.70 -13.57 -1.86
C SER A 100 -6.43 -12.30 -2.32
N ALA A 101 -6.23 -11.88 -3.57
CA ALA A 101 -7.07 -10.89 -4.22
C ALA A 101 -8.37 -11.53 -4.75
N GLU A 102 -9.25 -11.96 -3.84
CA GLU A 102 -10.68 -12.07 -4.17
C GLU A 102 -11.22 -10.64 -4.38
N GLY A 103 -10.95 -10.06 -5.54
CA GLY A 103 -11.43 -8.72 -5.86
C GLY A 103 -10.73 -8.11 -7.06
N GLU A 104 -11.52 -7.69 -8.03
CA GLU A 104 -11.17 -7.01 -9.28
C GLU A 104 -10.39 -5.68 -9.11
N TYR A 105 -9.86 -5.33 -7.93
CA TYR A 105 -9.33 -4.00 -7.64
C TYR A 105 -7.94 -4.04 -7.00
N ARG A 106 -7.00 -3.24 -7.51
CA ARG A 106 -5.66 -3.05 -6.91
C ARG A 106 -5.38 -1.57 -6.72
N TYR A 107 -5.11 -1.19 -5.48
CA TYR A 107 -4.68 0.17 -5.15
C TYR A 107 -3.17 0.29 -5.27
N ILE A 108 -2.71 1.39 -5.86
CA ILE A 108 -1.28 1.67 -6.11
C ILE A 108 -0.87 2.90 -5.30
N GLY A 109 0.25 2.82 -4.61
CA GLY A 109 0.72 3.89 -3.74
C GLY A 109 2.22 3.95 -3.53
N ARG A 110 2.64 4.89 -2.68
CA ARG A 110 4.05 5.14 -2.34
C ARG A 110 4.69 4.02 -1.50
N LEU A 111 3.86 3.30 -0.76
CA LEU A 111 4.28 2.29 0.19
C LEU A 111 3.38 1.06 0.05
N GLY A 112 3.97 -0.13 0.07
CA GLY A 112 3.22 -1.37 0.17
C GLY A 112 2.63 -1.55 1.57
N ILE A 113 1.32 -1.82 1.66
CA ILE A 113 0.61 -2.10 2.92
C ILE A 113 -0.10 -3.44 2.78
N LEU A 114 0.12 -4.31 3.77
CA LEU A 114 -0.53 -5.61 3.88
C LEU A 114 -1.48 -5.61 5.08
N ASP A 115 -2.55 -6.38 4.97
CA ASP A 115 -3.47 -6.65 6.06
C ASP A 115 -3.01 -7.85 6.88
N GLU A 116 -2.40 -7.61 8.05
CA GLU A 116 -1.95 -8.70 8.92
C GLU A 116 -3.11 -9.49 9.53
N ASP A 117 -4.31 -8.89 9.59
CA ASP A 117 -5.50 -9.51 10.18
C ASP A 117 -6.27 -10.37 9.16
N ASP A 118 -5.98 -10.18 7.86
CA ASP A 118 -6.64 -10.85 6.73
C ASP A 118 -5.59 -11.50 5.82
N ASP A 119 -4.91 -12.53 6.32
CA ASP A 119 -3.94 -13.38 5.61
C ASP A 119 -2.87 -12.64 4.77
N TYR A 120 -2.43 -11.47 5.24
CA TYR A 120 -1.47 -10.61 4.53
C TYR A 120 -1.96 -10.14 3.16
N ASN A 121 -3.27 -9.96 3.01
CA ASN A 121 -3.87 -9.41 1.80
C ASN A 121 -3.30 -8.04 1.45
N THR A 122 -2.99 -7.84 0.17
CA THR A 122 -2.39 -6.59 -0.30
C THR A 122 -3.44 -5.47 -0.31
N LEU A 123 -3.38 -4.57 0.68
CA LEU A 123 -4.23 -3.37 0.74
C LEU A 123 -3.73 -2.25 -0.18
N LEU A 124 -2.42 -2.05 -0.24
CA LEU A 124 -1.81 -1.05 -1.10
C LEU A 124 -0.55 -1.64 -1.72
N LEU A 125 -0.43 -1.56 -3.04
CA LEU A 125 0.73 -2.02 -3.77
C LEU A 125 1.74 -0.89 -3.95
N ASP A 126 3.02 -1.16 -3.66
CA ASP A 126 4.11 -0.22 -3.94
C ASP A 126 4.23 0.00 -5.45
N TRP A 127 4.25 1.26 -5.89
CA TRP A 127 4.35 1.64 -7.30
C TRP A 127 5.59 1.09 -8.02
N ARG A 128 6.62 0.68 -7.28
CA ARG A 128 7.85 0.07 -7.83
C ARG A 128 7.71 -1.43 -8.05
N ALA A 129 6.67 -2.06 -7.52
CA ALA A 129 6.44 -3.49 -7.69
C ALA A 129 6.13 -3.80 -9.16
N PRO A 130 6.62 -4.92 -9.72
CA PRO A 130 6.29 -5.32 -11.09
C PRO A 130 4.78 -5.42 -11.35
N LEU A 131 4.00 -5.74 -10.32
CA LEU A 131 2.55 -5.84 -10.39
C LEU A 131 1.84 -4.48 -10.52
N ALA A 132 2.52 -3.37 -10.23
CA ALA A 132 1.98 -2.02 -10.40
C ALA A 132 2.18 -1.48 -11.83
N ARG A 133 2.97 -2.17 -12.67
CA ARG A 133 3.33 -1.71 -14.03
C ARG A 133 2.12 -1.40 -14.93
N PRO A 134 1.03 -2.20 -14.92
CA PRO A 134 -0.14 -1.88 -15.73
C PRO A 134 -0.73 -0.50 -15.42
N PHE A 135 -0.55 0.05 -14.21
CA PHE A 135 -1.00 1.40 -13.88
C PHE A 135 -0.40 2.47 -14.80
N TYR A 136 0.82 2.25 -15.27
CA TYR A 136 1.59 3.22 -16.05
C TYR A 136 1.69 2.86 -17.53
N LEU A 137 1.63 1.57 -17.86
CA LEU A 137 1.89 1.06 -19.20
C LEU A 137 0.63 0.60 -19.94
N ALA A 138 -0.47 0.35 -19.23
CA ALA A 138 -1.68 -0.14 -19.86
C ALA A 138 -2.17 0.84 -20.93
N THR A 139 -2.45 0.30 -22.11
CA THR A 139 -3.09 1.01 -23.21
C THR A 139 -4.41 0.33 -23.54
N THR A 140 -5.29 1.01 -24.27
CA THR A 140 -6.58 0.44 -24.71
C THR A 140 -6.42 -0.81 -25.56
N ALA A 141 -5.28 -0.97 -26.26
CA ALA A 141 -4.97 -2.14 -27.08
C ALA A 141 -4.23 -3.25 -26.30
N ALA A 142 -3.59 -2.92 -25.18
CA ALA A 142 -2.81 -3.84 -24.35
C ALA A 142 -2.95 -3.45 -22.86
N PRO A 143 -3.97 -3.97 -22.15
CA PRO A 143 -4.30 -3.55 -20.79
C PRO A 143 -3.36 -4.13 -19.71
N THR A 144 -2.48 -5.07 -20.05
CA THR A 144 -1.61 -5.80 -19.12
C THR A 144 -0.10 -5.63 -19.40
N ALA A 145 0.28 -4.77 -20.35
CA ALA A 145 1.66 -4.61 -20.83
C ALA A 145 2.64 -4.00 -19.81
#